data_AF-A0A0M4G9I1-F1
#
_entry.id   AF-A0A0M4G9I1-F1
#
_cell.length_a   1.000
_cell.length_b   1.000
_cell.length_c   1.000
_cell.angle_alpha   90.00
_cell.angle_beta   90.00
_cell.angle_gamma   90.00
#
_symmetry.space_group_name_H-M   'P 1'
#
loop_
_entity.id
_entity.type
_entity.pdbx_description
1 polymer ?
#
loop_
_entity_poly.entity_id
_entity_poly.type
_entity_poly.pdbx_seq_one_letter_code
_entity_poly.pdbx_strand_id
1 'polypeptide(L)'
;MNTIAQQITYRHALAHQLGITYLQYENLRYEFYIDWCVHLIQQGKALHLKPLISHDTLMNWYDDQWYDLVEQTIQRHYSNDITLFNAEDVLLLITIYAENILQYYPSILLKKITARVARTEDKPNTI
;
A
#
# COMPACT_ATOMS: atom_id res chain seq x y z
N MET A 1 -9.76 -12.52 11.65
CA MET A 1 -9.80 -11.05 11.71
C MET A 1 -8.97 -10.62 12.90
N ASN A 2 -7.80 -10.04 12.66
CA ASN A 2 -7.04 -9.37 13.70
C ASN A 2 -7.72 -8.04 14.02
N THR A 3 -7.63 -7.59 15.27
CA THR A 3 -8.27 -6.32 15.67
C THR A 3 -7.43 -5.13 15.20
N ILE A 4 -8.07 -3.99 14.92
CA ILE A 4 -7.38 -2.73 14.56
C ILE A 4 -6.22 -2.41 15.52
N ALA A 5 -6.38 -2.74 16.80
CA ALA A 5 -5.34 -2.56 17.83
C ALA A 5 -4.07 -3.41 17.60
N GLN A 6 -4.22 -4.64 17.08
CA GLN A 6 -3.08 -5.52 16.77
C GLN A 6 -2.28 -5.00 15.57
N GLN A 7 -2.95 -4.43 14.57
CA GLN A 7 -2.32 -3.79 13.42
C GLN A 7 -1.46 -2.60 13.87
N ILE A 8 -2.06 -1.69 14.66
CA ILE A 8 -1.38 -0.50 15.20
C ILE A 8 -0.14 -0.91 16.01
N THR A 9 -0.26 -1.94 16.83
CA THR A 9 0.85 -2.39 17.69
C THR A 9 2.02 -2.93 16.88
N TYR A 10 1.77 -3.67 15.80
CA TYR A 10 2.85 -4.23 14.98
C TYR A 10 3.53 -3.17 14.09
N ARG A 11 2.77 -2.21 13.56
CA ARG A 11 3.34 -1.04 12.85
C ARG A 11 4.28 -0.24 13.74
N HIS A 12 3.92 -0.05 15.01
CA HIS A 12 4.82 0.57 15.97
C HIS A 12 6.12 -0.21 16.17
N ALA A 13 6.05 -1.54 16.20
CA ALA A 13 7.23 -2.39 16.31
C ALA A 13 8.13 -2.27 15.08
N LEU A 14 7.58 -2.32 13.87
CA LEU A 14 8.35 -2.13 12.63
C LEU A 14 8.97 -0.73 12.54
N ALA A 15 8.22 0.31 12.86
CA ALA A 15 8.73 1.68 12.90
C ALA A 15 9.91 1.81 13.87
N HIS A 16 9.79 1.20 15.06
CA HIS A 16 10.88 1.16 16.04
C HIS A 16 12.13 0.46 15.49
N GLN A 17 12.00 -0.70 14.82
CA GLN A 17 13.15 -1.40 14.24
C GLN A 17 13.82 -0.64 13.08
N LEU A 18 13.02 0.10 12.32
CA LEU A 18 13.52 1.00 11.28
C LEU A 18 14.18 2.28 11.84
N GLY A 19 14.07 2.54 13.14
CA GLY A 19 14.56 3.78 13.76
C GLY A 19 13.78 5.03 13.33
N ILE A 20 12.52 4.86 12.92
CA ILE A 20 11.65 5.95 12.44
C ILE A 20 10.40 6.10 13.31
N THR A 21 9.76 7.26 13.21
CA THR A 21 8.47 7.49 13.85
C THR A 21 7.35 6.72 13.17
N TYR A 22 6.24 6.49 13.89
CA TYR A 22 5.04 5.88 13.31
C TYR A 22 4.54 6.64 12.07
N LEU A 23 4.56 7.98 12.10
CA LEU A 23 4.15 8.80 10.96
C LEU A 23 5.08 8.59 9.75
N GLN A 24 6.40 8.48 9.97
CA GLN A 24 7.34 8.17 8.90
C GLN A 24 7.11 6.78 8.31
N TYR A 25 6.71 5.80 9.14
CA TYR A 25 6.32 4.47 8.65
C TYR A 25 5.05 4.52 7.79
N GLU A 26 4.03 5.28 8.21
CA GLU A 26 2.83 5.48 7.40
C GLU A 26 3.14 6.18 6.06
N ASN A 27 4.06 7.15 6.07
CA ASN A 27 4.54 7.80 4.84
C ASN A 27 5.29 6.82 3.93
N LEU A 28 6.16 5.96 4.50
CA LEU A 28 6.86 4.90 3.75
C LEU A 28 5.85 3.97 3.06
N ARG A 29 4.85 3.47 3.79
CA ARG A 29 3.77 2.64 3.21
C ARG A 29 3.04 3.38 2.09
N TYR A 30 2.80 4.68 2.26
CA TYR A 30 2.15 5.49 1.24
C TYR A 30 3.01 5.67 -0.03
N GLU A 31 4.34 5.75 0.10
CA GLU A 31 5.25 5.73 -1.06
C GLU A 31 5.12 4.42 -1.85
N PHE A 32 5.10 3.28 -1.18
CA PHE A 32 4.83 1.98 -1.83
C PHE A 32 3.45 1.90 -2.49
N TYR A 33 2.43 2.56 -1.92
CA TYR A 33 1.11 2.67 -2.53
C TYR A 33 1.15 3.48 -3.85
N ILE A 34 1.91 4.58 -3.88
CA ILE A 34 2.10 5.38 -5.10
C ILE A 34 2.79 4.54 -6.17
N ASP A 35 3.86 3.83 -5.82
CA ASP A 35 4.60 2.98 -6.75
C ASP A 35 3.73 1.85 -7.32
N TRP A 36 2.91 1.22 -6.47
CA TRP A 36 1.91 0.24 -6.93
C TRP A 36 0.88 0.86 -7.88
N CYS A 37 0.40 2.07 -7.60
CA CYS A 37 -0.50 2.78 -8.53
C CYS A 37 0.17 3.06 -9.89
N VAL A 38 1.44 3.45 -9.89
CA VAL A 38 2.23 3.63 -11.12
C VAL A 38 2.37 2.30 -11.88
N HIS A 39 2.64 1.21 -11.17
CA HIS A 39 2.71 -0.13 -11.76
C HIS A 39 1.41 -0.53 -12.45
N LEU A 40 0.25 -0.26 -11.83
CA LEU A 40 -1.06 -0.51 -12.44
C LEU A 40 -1.27 0.27 -13.75
N ILE A 41 -0.79 1.52 -13.81
CA ILE A 41 -0.86 2.34 -15.03
C ILE A 41 0.04 1.75 -16.12
N GLN A 42 1.26 1.37 -15.78
CA GLN A 42 2.20 0.74 -16.71
C GLN A 42 1.66 -0.58 -17.31
N GLN A 43 0.86 -1.33 -16.53
CA GLN A 43 0.16 -2.53 -16.99
C GLN A 43 -1.15 -2.24 -17.77
N GLY A 44 -1.51 -0.97 -17.99
CA GLY A 44 -2.76 -0.59 -18.66
C GLY A 44 -4.02 -0.88 -17.85
N LYS A 45 -3.90 -1.10 -16.53
CA LYS A 45 -5.05 -1.35 -15.63
C LYS A 45 -5.75 -0.07 -15.20
N ALA A 46 -5.06 1.06 -15.29
CA ALA A 46 -5.55 2.40 -14.99
C ALA A 46 -4.91 3.43 -15.94
N LEU A 47 -5.49 4.63 -16.02
CA LEU A 47 -5.06 5.67 -16.97
C LEU A 47 -4.21 6.77 -16.32
N HIS A 48 -4.61 7.22 -15.12
CA HIS A 48 -4.01 8.40 -14.48
C HIS A 48 -3.77 8.14 -13.00
N LEU A 49 -2.69 8.72 -12.47
CA LEU A 49 -2.28 8.54 -11.07
C LEU A 49 -3.21 9.28 -10.10
N LYS A 50 -3.55 10.53 -10.41
CA LYS A 50 -4.34 11.40 -9.51
C LYS A 50 -5.65 10.75 -9.04
N PRO A 51 -6.49 10.16 -9.93
CA PRO A 51 -7.72 9.49 -9.50
C PRO A 51 -7.52 8.22 -8.67
N LEU A 52 -6.34 7.57 -8.74
CA LEU A 52 -6.02 6.40 -7.92
C LEU A 52 -5.65 6.84 -6.51
N ILE A 53 -4.66 7.74 -6.40
CA ILE A 53 -4.11 8.15 -5.10
C ILE A 53 -5.12 8.94 -4.26
N SER A 54 -6.09 9.60 -4.90
CA SER A 54 -7.16 10.34 -4.20
C SER A 54 -8.38 9.50 -3.85
N HIS A 55 -8.38 8.19 -4.10
CA HIS A 55 -9.55 7.34 -3.89
C HIS A 55 -9.43 6.52 -2.60
N ASP A 56 -10.10 6.97 -1.54
CA ASP A 56 -10.01 6.37 -0.19
C ASP A 56 -10.24 4.86 -0.17
N THR A 57 -11.23 4.35 -0.92
CA THR A 57 -11.49 2.90 -0.97
C THR A 57 -10.34 2.11 -1.57
N LEU A 58 -9.59 2.69 -2.50
CA LEU A 58 -8.44 2.03 -3.11
C LEU A 58 -7.26 2.03 -2.14
N MET A 59 -7.03 3.15 -1.46
CA MET A 59 -6.02 3.26 -0.42
C MET A 59 -6.30 2.31 0.76
N ASN A 60 -7.55 2.20 1.20
CA ASN A 60 -7.95 1.26 2.25
C ASN A 60 -7.76 -0.20 1.81
N TRP A 61 -8.13 -0.52 0.57
CA TRP A 61 -7.89 -1.86 0.04
C TRP A 61 -6.39 -2.19 0.01
N TYR A 62 -5.55 -1.24 -0.39
CA TYR A 62 -4.10 -1.41 -0.39
C TYR A 62 -3.57 -1.57 1.03
N ASP A 63 -4.09 -0.81 2.00
CA ASP A 63 -3.74 -0.93 3.41
C ASP A 63 -4.02 -2.34 3.97
N ASP A 64 -5.18 -2.92 3.61
CA ASP A 64 -5.51 -4.30 3.97
C ASP A 64 -4.51 -5.29 3.36
N GLN A 65 -4.14 -5.11 2.08
CA GLN A 65 -3.15 -5.98 1.44
C GLN A 65 -1.76 -5.83 2.05
N TRP A 66 -1.36 -4.60 2.37
CA TRP A 66 -0.10 -4.31 3.05
C TRP A 66 -0.03 -5.01 4.40
N TYR A 67 -1.09 -4.90 5.19
CA TYR A 67 -1.19 -5.58 6.47
C TYR A 67 -1.05 -7.10 6.34
N ASP A 68 -1.76 -7.71 5.39
CA ASP A 68 -1.81 -9.16 5.27
C ASP A 68 -0.56 -9.75 4.60
N LEU A 69 -0.03 -9.10 3.56
CA LEU A 69 1.04 -9.64 2.72
C LEU A 69 2.44 -9.19 3.15
N VAL A 70 2.56 -8.03 3.80
CA VAL A 70 3.84 -7.47 4.25
C VAL A 70 3.99 -7.65 5.74
N GLU A 71 3.16 -6.94 6.52
CA GLU A 71 3.32 -6.85 7.96
C GLU A 71 3.14 -8.21 8.64
N GLN A 72 2.02 -8.89 8.39
CA GLN A 72 1.78 -10.22 8.98
C GLN A 72 2.77 -11.27 8.49
N THR A 73 3.24 -11.18 7.25
CA THR A 73 4.23 -12.13 6.72
C THR A 73 5.57 -11.98 7.44
N ILE A 74 6.04 -10.73 7.61
CA ILE A 74 7.25 -10.45 8.41
C ILE A 74 7.05 -10.91 9.86
N GLN A 75 5.89 -10.64 10.45
CA GLN A 75 5.58 -11.07 11.81
C GLN A 75 5.65 -12.60 11.95
N ARG A 76 5.02 -13.34 11.03
CA ARG A 76 4.97 -14.80 11.09
C ARG A 76 6.35 -15.44 10.91
N HIS A 77 7.18 -14.87 10.06
CA HIS A 77 8.50 -15.45 9.74
C HIS A 77 9.61 -14.99 10.68
N TYR A 78 9.52 -13.77 11.21
CA TYR A 78 10.64 -13.13 11.90
C TYR A 78 10.29 -12.54 13.27
N SER A 79 9.07 -12.70 13.80
CA SER A 79 8.71 -12.08 15.10
C SER A 79 9.68 -12.35 16.25
N ASN A 80 10.25 -13.56 16.32
CA ASN A 80 11.22 -13.93 17.36
C ASN A 80 12.62 -13.33 17.14
N ASP A 81 12.95 -13.00 15.89
CA ASP A 81 14.29 -12.64 15.45
C ASP A 81 14.37 -11.19 14.91
N ILE A 82 13.25 -10.46 14.85
CA ILE A 82 13.16 -9.14 14.21
C ILE A 82 14.13 -8.12 14.82
N THR A 83 14.49 -8.31 16.10
CA THR A 83 15.45 -7.48 16.84
C THR A 83 16.90 -7.72 16.43
N LEU A 84 17.20 -8.80 15.70
CA LEU A 84 18.53 -9.12 15.18
C LEU A 84 18.83 -8.40 13.86
N PHE A 85 17.78 -7.93 13.18
CA PHE A 85 17.88 -7.21 11.92
C PHE A 85 18.15 -5.74 12.19
N ASN A 86 19.03 -5.14 11.38
CA ASN A 86 19.19 -3.69 11.39
C ASN A 86 18.08 -3.02 10.55
N ALA A 87 18.04 -1.69 10.55
CA ALA A 87 17.02 -0.93 9.82
C ALA A 87 17.03 -1.20 8.30
N GLU A 88 18.21 -1.38 7.69
CA GLU A 88 18.34 -1.67 6.25
C GLU A 88 17.78 -3.05 5.92
N ASP A 89 18.05 -4.05 6.77
CA ASP A 89 17.51 -5.40 6.59
C ASP A 89 15.98 -5.41 6.71
N VAL A 90 15.42 -4.67 7.68
CA VAL A 90 13.96 -4.56 7.84
C VAL A 90 13.33 -3.86 6.64
N LEU A 91 13.95 -2.79 6.12
CA LEU A 91 13.49 -2.13 4.90
C LEU A 91 13.56 -3.06 3.68
N LEU A 92 14.62 -3.87 3.58
CA LEU A 92 14.74 -4.87 2.53
C LEU A 92 13.63 -5.93 2.61
N LEU A 93 13.33 -6.44 3.81
CA LEU A 93 12.22 -7.38 4.02
C LEU A 93 10.87 -6.76 3.61
N ILE A 94 10.61 -5.51 4.01
CA ILE A 94 9.40 -4.77 3.60
C ILE A 94 9.32 -4.69 2.08
N THR A 95 10.42 -4.32 1.43
CA THR A 95 10.49 -4.18 -0.04
C THR A 95 10.19 -5.51 -0.73
N ILE A 96 10.83 -6.60 -0.30
CA ILE A 96 10.62 -7.94 -0.86
C ILE A 96 9.16 -8.38 -0.71
N TYR A 97 8.58 -8.21 0.47
CA TYR A 97 7.19 -8.66 0.68
C TYR A 97 6.16 -7.74 0.02
N ALA A 98 6.47 -6.45 -0.18
CA ALA A 98 5.62 -5.52 -0.91
C ALA A 98 5.47 -5.92 -2.39
N GLU A 99 6.48 -6.57 -2.99
CA GLU A 99 6.37 -7.10 -4.36
C GLU A 99 5.21 -8.09 -4.52
N ASN A 100 4.83 -8.81 -3.46
CA ASN A 100 3.69 -9.73 -3.51
C ASN A 100 2.38 -9.01 -3.80
N ILE A 101 2.24 -7.74 -3.41
CA ILE A 101 1.05 -6.93 -3.66
C ILE A 101 0.89 -6.65 -5.16
N LEU A 102 1.99 -6.57 -5.93
CA LEU A 102 1.96 -6.28 -7.37
C LEU A 102 1.11 -7.29 -8.18
N GLN A 103 0.95 -8.51 -7.65
CA GLN A 103 0.18 -9.58 -8.29
C GLN A 103 -1.34 -9.40 -8.12
N TYR A 104 -1.77 -8.54 -7.20
CA TYR A 104 -3.17 -8.37 -6.84
C TYR A 104 -3.66 -6.95 -7.17
N TYR A 105 -4.89 -6.87 -7.68
CA TYR A 105 -5.56 -5.58 -7.83
C TYR A 105 -7.08 -5.72 -7.80
N PRO A 106 -7.81 -4.73 -7.25
CA PRO A 106 -9.26 -4.77 -7.14
C PRO A 106 -9.91 -4.38 -8.48
N SER A 107 -9.96 -5.32 -9.42
CA SER A 107 -10.38 -5.07 -10.82
C SER A 107 -11.72 -4.34 -10.98
N ILE A 108 -12.72 -4.66 -10.15
CA ILE A 108 -14.04 -4.01 -10.17
C ILE A 108 -13.92 -2.55 -9.69
N LEU A 109 -13.11 -2.30 -8.67
CA LEU A 109 -12.90 -0.96 -8.14
C LEU A 109 -12.17 -0.09 -9.17
N LEU A 110 -11.10 -0.59 -9.78
CA LEU A 110 -10.37 0.14 -10.82
C LEU A 110 -11.27 0.51 -12.01
N LYS A 111 -12.12 -0.42 -12.47
CA LYS A 111 -13.10 -0.12 -13.54
C LYS A 111 -14.05 1.02 -13.15
N LYS A 112 -14.52 1.05 -11.90
CA LYS A 112 -15.39 2.13 -11.40
C LYS A 112 -14.66 3.48 -11.34
N ILE A 113 -13.40 3.49 -10.93
CA ILE A 113 -12.57 4.69 -10.89
C ILE A 113 -12.36 5.22 -12.31
N THR A 114 -11.88 4.39 -13.23
CA THR A 114 -11.64 4.78 -14.62
C THR A 114 -12.91 5.25 -15.34
N ALA A 115 -14.04 4.57 -15.14
CA ALA A 115 -15.31 4.97 -15.75
C ALA A 115 -15.81 6.34 -15.27
N ARG A 116 -15.54 6.71 -14.01
CA ARG A 116 -15.85 8.06 -13.49
C ARG A 116 -14.98 9.12 -14.15
N VAL A 117 -13.69 8.84 -14.30
CA VAL A 117 -12.74 9.77 -14.94
C VAL A 117 -13.16 10.06 -16.37
N ALA A 118 -13.43 9.02 -17.17
CA ALA A 118 -13.87 9.17 -18.56
C ALA A 118 -15.14 10.05 -18.69
N ARG A 119 -16.13 9.88 -17.81
CA ARG A 119 -17.35 10.70 -17.80
C ARG A 119 -17.12 12.16 -17.41
N THR A 120 -16.02 12.44 -16.71
CA THR A 120 -15.69 13.80 -16.26
C THR A 120 -14.93 14.55 -17.35
N GLU A 121 -14.14 13.83 -18.17
CA GLU A 121 -13.43 14.37 -19.33
C GLU A 121 -14.36 14.58 -20.55
N ASP A 122 -15.39 13.75 -20.72
CA ASP A 122 -16.36 13.85 -21.83
C ASP A 122 -17.41 14.97 -21.68
N LYS A 123 -17.39 15.73 -20.59
CA LYS A 123 -18.23 16.93 -20.49
C LYS A 123 -17.45 18.12 -21.06
N PRO A 124 -17.76 18.60 -22.29
CA PRO A 124 -17.17 19.83 -22.77
C PRO A 124 -17.58 20.94 -21.81
N ASN A 125 -16.60 21.66 -21.26
CA ASN A 125 -16.82 22.90 -20.53
C ASN A 125 -17.63 23.83 -21.43
N THR A 126 -18.93 23.88 -21.18
CA THR A 126 -19.82 24.86 -21.79
C THR A 126 -19.75 26.07 -20.87
N ILE A 127 -18.91 27.04 -21.26
CA ILE A 127 -18.93 28.41 -20.74
C ILE A 127 -19.86 29.20 -21.67
#